data_AF-A0A3M0IEW0-F1
#
_entry.id   AF-A0A3M0IEW0-F1
#
_cell.length_a   1.000
_cell.length_b   1.000
_cell.length_c   1.000
_cell.angle_alpha   90.00
_cell.angle_beta   90.00
_cell.angle_gamma   90.00
#
_symmetry.space_group_name_H-M   'P 1'
#
loop_
_entity.id
_entity.type
_entity.pdbx_description
1 polymer ?
#
loop_
_entity_poly.entity_id
_entity_poly.type
_entity_poly.pdbx_seq_one_letter_code
_entity_poly.pdbx_strand_id
1 'polypeptide(L)'
;MDRIGVPHRTFEHLLSGFIRSEAEEIAHFGRDAEVVIPGEPFGNVFAWLWEEDRDAAVGALSGLLAEARRVGQLGDEIRLESLIKGLRSALQRSRLGQEQDFREVERTLREQVPEHFGGRTDL
;
A
#
# COMPACT_ATOMS: atom_id res chain seq x y z
N MET A 1 -7.55 -26.47 16.36
CA MET A 1 -6.43 -25.96 15.54
C MET A 1 -5.77 -24.89 16.38
N ASP A 2 -4.56 -25.14 16.88
CA ASP A 2 -3.86 -24.17 17.73
C ASP A 2 -3.46 -22.95 16.89
N ARG A 3 -3.90 -21.76 17.29
CA ARG A 3 -3.48 -20.50 16.68
C ARG A 3 -2.04 -20.24 17.10
N ILE A 4 -1.09 -20.56 16.21
CA ILE A 4 0.29 -20.12 16.37
C ILE A 4 0.33 -18.63 16.04
N GLY A 5 0.44 -17.79 17.06
CA GLY A 5 0.63 -16.35 16.90
C GLY A 5 2.07 -16.03 16.49
N VAL A 6 2.25 -15.21 15.45
CA VAL A 6 3.56 -14.67 15.09
C VAL A 6 3.89 -13.54 16.06
N PRO A 7 5.08 -13.52 16.69
CA PRO A 7 5.49 -12.39 17.53
C PRO A 7 5.49 -11.08 16.74
N HIS A 8 5.01 -10.01 17.35
CA HIS A 8 4.79 -8.72 16.69
C HIS A 8 6.04 -8.20 15.93
N ARG A 9 7.22 -8.20 16.57
CA ARG A 9 8.47 -7.79 15.91
C ARG A 9 8.83 -8.63 14.69
N THR A 10 8.54 -9.93 14.73
CA THR A 10 8.79 -10.83 13.59
C THR A 10 7.83 -10.48 12.45
N PHE A 11 6.56 -10.23 12.77
CA PHE A 11 5.57 -9.79 11.80
C PHE A 11 5.97 -8.45 11.15
N GLU A 12 6.34 -7.44 11.94
CA GLU A 12 6.79 -6.13 11.42
C GLU A 12 8.00 -6.25 10.48
N HIS A 13 8.96 -7.13 10.83
CA HIS A 13 10.13 -7.36 10.01
C HIS A 13 9.77 -8.01 8.66
N LEU A 14 8.89 -9.02 8.69
CA LEU A 14 8.39 -9.66 7.47
C LEU A 14 7.59 -8.69 6.61
N LEU A 15 6.70 -7.90 7.21
CA LEU A 15 5.90 -6.91 6.50
C LEU A 15 6.78 -5.84 5.84
N SER A 16 7.79 -5.35 6.56
CA SER A 16 8.75 -4.36 6.02
C SER A 16 9.54 -4.91 4.84
N GLY A 17 10.00 -6.17 4.92
CA GLY A 17 10.68 -6.85 3.83
C GLY A 17 9.76 -7.06 2.60
N PHE A 18 8.51 -7.44 2.85
CA PHE A 18 7.48 -7.58 1.83
C PHE A 18 7.19 -6.26 1.11
N ILE A 19 6.94 -5.18 1.86
CA ILE A 19 6.69 -3.84 1.31
C ILE A 19 7.84 -3.39 0.40
N ARG A 20 9.09 -3.61 0.83
CA ARG A 20 10.26 -3.26 0.02
C ARG A 20 10.30 -4.05 -1.30
N SER A 21 10.00 -5.34 -1.26
CA SER A 21 9.96 -6.17 -2.48
C SER A 21 8.91 -5.68 -3.47
N GLU A 22 7.70 -5.37 -2.99
CA GLU A 22 6.61 -4.84 -3.83
C GLU A 22 6.94 -3.44 -4.37
N ALA A 23 7.61 -2.61 -3.57
CA ALA A 23 8.07 -1.29 -4.00
C ALA A 23 9.10 -1.36 -5.13
N GLU A 24 10.01 -2.34 -5.09
CA GLU A 24 10.99 -2.59 -6.15
C GLU A 24 10.28 -2.97 -7.47
N GLU A 25 9.23 -3.79 -7.42
CA GLU A 25 8.41 -4.11 -8.60
C GLU A 25 7.67 -2.88 -9.14
N ILE A 26 7.02 -2.11 -8.26
CA ILE A 26 6.32 -0.88 -8.62
C ILE A 26 7.27 0.13 -9.27
N ALA A 27 8.46 0.34 -8.71
CA ALA A 27 9.44 1.27 -9.29
C ALA A 27 9.98 0.79 -10.64
N HIS A 28 9.96 -0.52 -10.89
CA HIS A 28 10.38 -1.09 -12.17
C HIS A 28 9.31 -0.94 -13.26
N PHE A 29 8.04 -1.23 -12.94
CA PHE A 29 6.95 -1.31 -13.91
C PHE A 29 6.01 -0.09 -13.94
N GLY A 30 5.99 0.72 -12.88
CA GLY A 30 5.08 1.86 -12.71
C GLY A 30 5.59 3.19 -13.23
N ARG A 31 6.72 3.22 -13.97
CA ARG A 31 7.31 4.45 -14.51
C ARG A 31 6.37 5.11 -15.52
N ASP A 32 6.21 6.43 -15.41
CA ASP A 32 5.34 7.26 -16.25
C ASP A 32 3.87 6.81 -16.32
N ALA A 33 3.43 5.93 -15.42
CA ALA A 33 2.07 5.39 -15.44
C ALA A 33 1.09 6.32 -14.72
N GLU A 34 -0.01 6.66 -15.40
CA GLU A 34 -1.13 7.40 -14.80
C GLU A 34 -1.75 6.64 -13.61
N VAL A 35 -1.64 5.30 -13.64
CA VAL A 35 -2.11 4.39 -12.59
C VAL A 35 -1.03 3.35 -12.29
N VAL A 36 -0.61 3.28 -11.03
CA VAL A 36 0.32 2.30 -10.50
C VAL A 36 -0.48 1.24 -9.76
N ILE A 37 -0.47 0.00 -10.26
CA ILE A 37 -1.20 -1.12 -9.70
C ILE A 37 -0.26 -1.93 -8.80
N PRO A 38 -0.46 -1.94 -7.47
CA PRO A 38 0.23 -2.88 -6.59
C PRO A 38 -0.05 -4.32 -7.01
N GLY A 39 0.88 -5.23 -6.73
CA GLY A 39 0.68 -6.65 -6.98
C GLY A 39 -0.56 -7.21 -6.28
N GLU A 40 -1.13 -8.29 -6.83
CA GLU A 40 -2.18 -9.05 -6.14
C GLU A 40 -1.76 -9.49 -4.73
N PRO A 41 -0.50 -9.91 -4.47
CA PRO A 41 -0.05 -10.21 -3.11
C PRO A 41 -0.21 -9.03 -2.15
N PHE A 42 0.15 -7.81 -2.59
CA PHE A 42 -0.03 -6.61 -1.79
C PHE A 42 -1.51 -6.34 -1.48
N GLY A 43 -2.38 -6.46 -2.49
CA GLY A 43 -3.82 -6.32 -2.31
C GLY A 43 -4.38 -7.26 -1.24
N ASN A 44 -3.95 -8.52 -1.25
CA ASN A 44 -4.38 -9.51 -0.26
C ASN A 44 -3.90 -9.19 1.16
N VAL A 45 -2.64 -8.79 1.32
CA VAL A 45 -2.08 -8.38 2.63
C VAL A 45 -2.76 -7.11 3.12
N PHE A 46 -2.98 -6.13 2.25
CA PHE A 46 -3.70 -4.90 2.59
C PHE A 46 -5.12 -5.19 3.04
N ALA A 47 -5.86 -6.05 2.34
CA ALA A 47 -7.23 -6.41 2.71
C ALA A 47 -7.29 -7.07 4.09
N TRP A 48 -6.36 -7.98 4.38
CA TRP A 48 -6.27 -8.61 5.69
C TRP A 48 -5.91 -7.60 6.79
N LEU A 49 -4.91 -6.73 6.55
CA LEU A 49 -4.57 -5.65 7.48
C LEU A 49 -5.75 -4.72 7.72
N TRP A 50 -6.50 -4.37 6.68
CA TRP A 50 -7.65 -3.47 6.80
C TRP A 50 -8.75 -4.00 7.74
N GLU A 51 -8.90 -5.33 7.82
CA GLU A 51 -9.86 -5.98 8.70
C GLU A 51 -9.33 -6.12 10.14
N GLU A 52 -8.03 -6.41 10.32
CA GLU A 52 -7.43 -6.67 11.63
C GLU A 52 -6.88 -5.41 12.33
N ASP A 53 -6.20 -4.54 11.58
CA ASP A 53 -5.51 -3.33 12.04
C ASP A 53 -5.41 -2.29 10.92
N ARG A 54 -6.37 -1.37 10.89
CA ARG A 54 -6.45 -0.32 9.86
C ARG A 54 -5.23 0.60 9.85
N ASP A 55 -4.63 0.88 11.00
CA ASP A 55 -3.46 1.74 11.08
C ASP A 55 -2.25 1.05 10.45
N ALA A 56 -2.11 -0.27 10.64
CA ALA A 56 -1.11 -1.06 9.95
C ALA A 56 -1.34 -1.12 8.43
N ALA A 57 -2.60 -1.14 7.95
CA ALA A 57 -2.91 -1.08 6.53
C ALA A 57 -2.48 0.26 5.89
N VAL A 58 -2.79 1.37 6.56
CA VAL A 58 -2.37 2.72 6.16
C VAL A 58 -0.84 2.84 6.19
N GLY A 59 -0.21 2.33 7.24
CA GLY A 59 1.24 2.25 7.36
C GLY A 59 1.88 1.43 6.24
N ALA A 60 1.28 0.31 5.84
CA ALA A 60 1.78 -0.53 4.75
C ALA A 60 1.75 0.19 3.40
N LEU A 61 0.66 0.89 3.06
CA LEU A 61 0.59 1.67 1.82
C LEU A 61 1.55 2.88 1.85
N SER A 62 1.65 3.54 3.01
CA SER A 62 2.58 4.66 3.20
C SER A 62 4.04 4.20 3.02
N GLY A 63 4.40 3.05 3.60
CA GLY A 63 5.69 2.41 3.42
C GLY A 63 5.94 2.02 1.96
N LEU A 64 4.95 1.47 1.27
CA LEU A 64 5.04 1.12 -0.14
C LEU A 64 5.33 2.35 -1.00
N LEU A 65 4.58 3.45 -0.79
CA LEU A 65 4.78 4.71 -1.50
C LEU A 65 6.19 5.28 -1.23
N ALA A 66 6.62 5.30 0.02
CA ALA A 66 7.92 5.82 0.42
C ALA A 66 9.08 5.01 -0.21
N GLU A 67 9.01 3.68 -0.12
CA GLU A 67 10.02 2.79 -0.69
C GLU A 67 10.03 2.85 -2.21
N ALA A 68 8.87 2.91 -2.86
CA ALA A 68 8.79 2.99 -4.32
C ALA A 68 9.41 4.30 -4.84
N ARG A 69 9.12 5.43 -4.16
CA ARG A 69 9.77 6.72 -4.45
C ARG A 69 11.28 6.71 -4.18
N ARG A 70 11.71 5.99 -3.14
CA ARG A 70 13.14 5.84 -2.79
C ARG A 70 13.91 5.03 -3.83
N VAL A 71 13.30 3.99 -4.40
CA VAL A 71 13.90 3.10 -5.40
C VAL A 71 13.79 3.65 -6.83
N GLY A 72 12.78 4.48 -7.10
CA GLY A 72 12.58 5.17 -8.38
C GLY A 72 13.78 6.04 -8.80
N GLN A 73 13.90 6.30 -10.10
CA GLN A 73 14.93 7.19 -10.63
C GLN A 73 14.50 8.65 -10.50
N LEU A 74 15.48 9.58 -10.59
CA LEU A 74 15.21 11.01 -10.53
C LEU A 74 14.27 11.40 -11.70
N GLY A 75 13.02 11.74 -11.40
CA GLY A 75 11.98 12.04 -12.38
C GLY A 75 10.78 11.08 -12.39
N ASP A 76 10.90 9.90 -11.76
CA ASP A 76 9.79 8.96 -11.59
C ASP A 76 8.86 9.45 -10.46
N GLU A 77 7.79 10.17 -10.80
CA GLU A 77 6.86 10.72 -9.80
C GLU A 77 5.73 9.71 -9.47
N ILE A 78 5.96 8.79 -8.54
CA ILE A 78 4.90 7.91 -8.04
C ILE A 78 4.00 8.72 -7.11
N ARG A 79 2.79 9.03 -7.57
CA ARG A 79 1.79 9.81 -6.82
C ARG A 79 0.91 8.90 -5.98
N LEU A 80 0.57 9.35 -4.77
CA LEU A 80 -0.40 8.68 -3.89
C LEU A 80 -1.72 8.36 -4.63
N GLU A 81 -2.24 9.32 -5.38
CA GLU A 81 -3.48 9.13 -6.15
C GLU A 81 -3.39 8.03 -7.19
N SER A 82 -2.23 7.88 -7.84
CA SER A 82 -1.98 6.81 -8.81
C SER A 82 -2.01 5.44 -8.12
N LEU A 83 -1.39 5.36 -6.93
CA LEU A 83 -1.34 4.15 -6.13
C LEU A 83 -2.71 3.76 -5.54
N ILE A 84 -3.49 4.74 -5.04
CA ILE A 84 -4.86 4.50 -4.55
C ILE A 84 -5.75 4.00 -5.69
N LYS A 85 -5.67 4.59 -6.89
CA LYS A 85 -6.44 4.12 -8.04
C LYS A 85 -6.12 2.66 -8.38
N GLY A 86 -4.83 2.30 -8.41
CA GLY A 86 -4.42 0.94 -8.70
C GLY A 86 -4.68 -0.06 -7.57
N LEU A 87 -4.73 0.39 -6.32
CA LEU A 87 -5.06 -0.45 -5.17
C LEU A 87 -6.43 -1.12 -5.32
N ARG A 88 -7.43 -0.45 -5.89
CA ARG A 88 -8.74 -1.07 -6.14
C ARG A 88 -8.62 -2.30 -7.04
N SER A 89 -7.75 -2.26 -8.06
CA SER A 89 -7.48 -3.39 -8.93
C SER A 89 -6.76 -4.52 -8.19
N ALA A 90 -5.81 -4.19 -7.31
CA ALA A 90 -5.15 -5.17 -6.44
C ALA A 90 -6.13 -5.85 -5.47
N LEU A 91 -7.18 -5.13 -5.05
CA LEU A 91 -8.23 -5.60 -4.13
C LEU A 91 -9.38 -6.35 -4.82
N GLN A 92 -9.33 -6.60 -6.12
CA GLN A 92 -10.46 -7.13 -6.91
C GLN A 92 -11.05 -8.47 -6.39
N ARG A 93 -10.24 -9.28 -5.67
CA ARG A 93 -10.69 -10.55 -5.07
C ARG A 93 -11.23 -10.42 -3.65
N SER A 94 -11.11 -9.23 -3.06
CA SER A 94 -11.61 -8.91 -1.73
C SER A 94 -12.92 -8.12 -1.82
N ARG A 95 -13.64 -8.06 -0.70
CA ARG A 95 -14.81 -7.18 -0.56
C ARG A 95 -14.44 -5.71 -0.78
N LEU A 96 -13.23 -5.30 -0.38
CA LEU A 96 -12.74 -3.92 -0.53
C LEU A 96 -12.55 -3.48 -1.99
N GLY A 97 -12.50 -4.41 -2.96
CA GLY A 97 -12.46 -4.06 -4.38
C GLY A 97 -13.79 -3.53 -4.93
N GLN A 98 -14.90 -3.76 -4.19
CA GLN A 98 -16.22 -3.27 -4.55
C GLN A 98 -16.31 -1.75 -4.37
N GLU A 99 -16.98 -1.04 -5.28
CA GLU A 99 -16.96 0.43 -5.31
C GLU A 99 -17.41 1.06 -3.99
N GLN A 100 -18.46 0.50 -3.37
CA GLN A 100 -19.02 1.06 -2.14
C GLN A 100 -18.06 0.94 -0.97
N ASP A 101 -17.43 -0.23 -0.79
CA ASP A 101 -16.49 -0.48 0.31
C ASP A 101 -15.14 0.23 0.04
N PHE A 102 -14.73 0.34 -1.22
CA PHE A 102 -13.49 1.03 -1.59
C PHE A 102 -13.52 2.53 -1.30
N ARG A 103 -14.68 3.19 -1.32
CA ARG A 103 -14.79 4.62 -0.99
C ARG A 103 -14.31 4.94 0.43
N GLU A 104 -14.54 4.03 1.39
CA GLU A 104 -14.05 4.20 2.76
C GLU A 104 -12.51 4.09 2.78
N VAL A 105 -11.97 3.09 2.08
CA VAL A 105 -10.52 2.88 1.93
C VAL A 105 -9.87 4.12 1.32
N GLU A 106 -10.37 4.58 0.19
CA GLU A 106 -9.87 5.75 -0.54
C GLU A 106 -9.89 7.02 0.33
N ARG A 107 -11.00 7.28 1.03
CA ARG A 107 -11.13 8.45 1.90
C ARG A 107 -10.10 8.41 3.03
N THR A 108 -10.01 7.30 3.75
CA THR A 108 -9.08 7.13 4.86
C THR A 108 -7.63 7.27 4.42
N LEU A 109 -7.24 6.65 3.29
CA LEU A 109 -5.87 6.75 2.78
C LEU A 109 -5.50 8.18 2.40
N ARG A 110 -6.41 8.93 1.78
CA ARG A 110 -6.18 10.36 1.45
C ARG A 110 -6.03 11.24 2.68
N GLU A 111 -6.74 10.92 3.76
CA GLU A 111 -6.67 11.68 5.01
C GLU A 111 -5.38 11.36 5.79
N GLN A 112 -5.03 10.08 5.92
CA GLN A 112 -4.01 9.64 6.88
C GLN A 112 -2.63 9.44 6.27
N VAL A 113 -2.50 8.96 5.03
CA VAL A 113 -1.19 8.76 4.39
C VAL A 113 -0.35 10.05 4.37
N PRO A 114 -0.88 11.25 4.08
CA PRO A 114 -0.10 12.49 4.14
C PRO A 114 0.57 12.74 5.49
N GLU A 115 -0.04 12.31 6.59
CA GLU A 115 0.48 12.53 7.95
C GLU A 115 1.83 11.82 8.15
N HIS A 116 2.04 10.66 7.51
CA HIS A 116 3.30 9.93 7.51
C HIS A 116 4.46 10.67 6.81
N PHE A 117 4.14 11.68 5.99
CA PHE A 117 5.12 12.49 5.26
C PHE A 117 5.20 13.93 5.79
N GLY A 118 4.63 14.20 6.97
CA GLY A 118 4.58 15.55 7.54
C GLY A 118 3.62 16.49 6.81
N GLY A 119 2.58 15.95 6.15
CA GLY A 119 1.53 16.70 5.46
C GLY A 119 1.82 17.04 4.00
N ARG A 120 2.95 16.60 3.43
CA ARG A 120 3.31 16.83 2.01
C ARG A 120 3.13 15.57 1.18
N THR A 121 2.17 15.58 0.26
CA THR A 121 1.96 14.51 -0.73
C THR A 121 2.58 14.80 -2.09
N ASP A 122 3.14 16.00 -2.28
CA ASP A 122 3.65 16.59 -3.52
C ASP A 122 5.16 16.46 -3.73
N LEU A 123 5.80 15.43 -3.17
CA LEU A 123 7.21 15.09 -3.42
C LEU A 123 7.36 13.92 -4.38
#